data_AF-A0A916UL42-F1
#
_entry.id   AF-A0A916UL42-F1
#
_cell.length_a   1.000
_cell.length_b   1.000
_cell.length_c   1.000
_cell.angle_alpha   90.00
_cell.angle_beta   90.00
_cell.angle_gamma   90.00
#
_symmetry.space_group_name_H-M   'P 1'
#
loop_
_entity.id
_entity.type
_entity.pdbx_description
1 polymer ?
#
loop_
_entity_poly.entity_id
_entity_poly.type
_entity_poly.pdbx_seq_one_letter_code
_entity_poly.pdbx_strand_id
1 'polypeptide(L)'
;MDIDRLLKSPKNHAHVFSISLAFNAEGKIDSIYFNENMSSNLKEIINSGSNLYNLSKALNSIKFNNEFTNKIALLPIVLKRWEDQEIDNAGEFLSDLSALWPRLKLKDKSKQVVFLEPFVNHYSTIN
;
A
#
# COMPACT_ATOMS: atom_id res chain seq x y z
N MET A 1 -8.85 -3.99 -7.56
CA MET A 1 -7.81 -3.44 -8.46
C MET A 1 -8.34 -3.48 -9.87
N ASP A 2 -8.24 -2.37 -10.61
CA ASP A 2 -8.54 -2.30 -12.04
C ASP A 2 -7.32 -2.79 -12.83
N ILE A 3 -7.40 -4.05 -13.29
CA ILE A 3 -6.31 -4.72 -13.99
C ILE A 3 -6.08 -4.07 -15.36
N ASP A 4 -7.14 -3.71 -16.07
CA ASP A 4 -7.04 -3.15 -17.43
C ASP A 4 -6.26 -1.83 -17.44
N ARG A 5 -6.45 -1.00 -16.42
CA ARG A 5 -5.66 0.22 -16.24
C ARG A 5 -4.21 -0.07 -15.88
N LEU A 6 -3.97 -1.04 -14.99
CA LEU A 6 -2.62 -1.43 -14.62
C LEU A 6 -1.82 -1.91 -15.83
N LEU A 7 -2.43 -2.73 -16.70
CA LEU A 7 -1.80 -3.25 -17.91
C LEU A 7 -1.45 -2.15 -18.93
N LYS A 8 -2.19 -1.03 -18.93
CA LYS A 8 -1.93 0.14 -19.80
C LYS A 8 -0.82 1.06 -19.29
N SER A 9 -0.26 0.83 -18.10
CA SER A 9 0.87 1.63 -17.58
C SER A 9 2.05 1.59 -18.55
N PRO A 10 2.84 2.67 -18.74
CA PRO A 10 4.00 2.65 -19.64
C PRO A 10 5.05 1.59 -19.25
N LYS A 11 5.93 1.23 -20.19
CA LYS A 11 7.12 0.41 -19.89
C LYS A 11 8.01 1.14 -18.87
N ASN A 12 8.66 0.39 -17.99
CA ASN A 12 9.50 0.90 -16.89
C ASN A 12 8.73 1.75 -15.87
N HIS A 13 7.40 1.68 -15.85
CA HIS A 13 6.58 2.42 -14.89
C HIS A 13 6.18 1.54 -13.71
N ALA A 14 6.41 2.03 -12.50
CA ALA A 14 6.03 1.38 -11.26
C ALA A 14 5.16 2.28 -10.40
N HIS A 15 4.13 1.68 -9.81
CA HIS A 15 3.28 2.32 -8.81
C HIS A 15 3.71 1.88 -7.42
N VAL A 16 3.72 2.81 -6.47
CA VAL A 16 4.09 2.51 -5.08
C VAL A 16 3.04 3.06 -4.13
N PHE A 17 2.55 2.21 -3.23
CA PHE A 17 1.64 2.64 -2.16
C PHE A 17 1.89 1.83 -0.89
N SER A 18 1.26 2.23 0.20
CA SER A 18 1.29 1.49 1.45
C SER A 18 -0.10 1.20 1.98
N ILE A 19 -0.16 0.12 2.74
CA ILE A 19 -1.24 -0.14 3.69
C ILE A 19 -0.60 -0.13 5.06
N SER A 20 -1.10 0.72 5.96
CA SER A 20 -0.61 0.74 7.34
C SER A 20 -1.68 0.27 8.31
N LEU A 21 -1.29 -0.63 9.20
CA LEU A 21 -2.16 -1.23 10.21
C LEU A 21 -1.69 -0.73 11.58
N ALA A 22 -2.54 0.02 12.26
CA ALA A 22 -2.30 0.38 13.64
C ALA A 22 -2.87 -0.72 14.54
N PHE A 23 -2.04 -1.16 15.48
CA PHE A 23 -2.40 -2.16 16.47
C PHE A 23 -2.58 -1.49 17.82
N ASN A 24 -3.56 -1.96 18.59
CA ASN A 24 -3.80 -1.50 19.95
C ASN A 24 -2.93 -2.26 20.98
N ALA A 25 -3.16 -1.99 22.27
CA ALA A 25 -2.42 -2.60 23.37
C ALA A 25 -2.68 -4.11 23.51
N GLU A 26 -3.76 -4.62 22.94
CA GLU A 26 -4.09 -6.06 22.89
C GLU A 26 -3.58 -6.75 21.61
N GLY A 27 -2.81 -6.04 20.77
CA GLY A 27 -2.30 -6.59 19.51
C GLY A 27 -3.36 -6.75 18.41
N LYS A 28 -4.52 -6.11 18.54
CA LYS A 28 -5.59 -6.12 17.53
C LYS A 28 -5.48 -4.89 16.62
N ILE A 29 -5.83 -5.05 15.35
CA ILE A 29 -5.96 -3.92 14.43
C ILE A 29 -7.10 -3.02 14.93
N ASP A 30 -6.80 -1.75 15.18
CA ASP A 30 -7.81 -0.76 15.59
C ASP A 30 -8.00 0.35 14.56
N SER A 31 -7.06 0.50 13.62
CA SER A 31 -7.15 1.47 12.52
C SER A 31 -6.34 0.99 11.32
N ILE A 32 -6.87 1.25 10.13
CA ILE A 32 -6.21 0.98 8.85
C ILE A 32 -6.06 2.32 8.14
N TYR A 33 -4.84 2.59 7.69
CA TYR A 33 -4.48 3.78 6.96
C TYR A 33 -4.09 3.40 5.54
N PHE A 34 -4.75 4.05 4.59
CA PHE A 34 -4.36 4.02 3.19
C PHE A 34 -3.70 5.33 2.84
N ASN A 35 -2.77 5.30 1.89
CA ASN A 35 -2.12 6.49 1.40
C ASN A 35 -3.16 7.49 0.82
N GLU A 36 -3.43 8.60 1.51
CA GLU A 36 -4.38 9.64 1.05
C GLU A 36 -3.83 10.44 -0.14
N ASN A 37 -2.50 10.50 -0.25
CA ASN A 37 -1.75 11.29 -1.21
C ASN A 37 -1.36 10.49 -2.47
N MET A 38 -1.95 9.32 -2.70
CA MET A 38 -1.76 8.58 -3.96
C MET A 38 -2.07 9.47 -5.17
N SER A 39 -1.31 9.29 -6.26
CA SER A 39 -1.62 9.92 -7.54
C SER A 39 -3.04 9.58 -7.99
N SER A 40 -3.65 10.44 -8.81
CA SER A 40 -5.00 10.20 -9.33
C SER A 40 -5.06 8.87 -10.10
N ASN A 41 -4.01 8.55 -10.85
CA ASN A 41 -3.90 7.30 -11.60
C ASN A 41 -3.87 6.09 -10.65
N LEU A 42 -3.07 6.15 -9.59
CA LEU A 42 -2.98 5.09 -8.59
C LEU A 42 -4.29 4.87 -7.82
N LYS A 43 -5.03 5.96 -7.52
CA LYS A 43 -6.37 5.87 -6.91
C LYS A 43 -7.35 5.10 -7.79
N GLU A 44 -7.30 5.36 -9.10
CA GLU A 44 -8.15 4.66 -10.07
C GLU A 44 -7.76 3.18 -10.21
N ILE A 45 -6.47 2.85 -10.24
CA ILE A 45 -5.98 1.46 -10.28
C ILE A 45 -6.39 0.68 -9.04
N ILE A 46 -6.24 1.25 -7.84
CA ILE A 46 -6.58 0.57 -6.58
C ILE A 46 -8.11 0.46 -6.42
N ASN A 47 -8.87 1.36 -7.06
CA ASN A 47 -10.33 1.44 -7.03
C ASN A 47 -10.86 1.39 -5.58
N SER A 48 -10.62 2.51 -4.90
CA SER A 48 -10.50 2.65 -3.44
C SER A 48 -11.78 2.50 -2.62
N GLY A 49 -12.95 2.28 -3.23
CA GLY A 49 -14.22 2.18 -2.49
C GLY A 49 -14.48 0.78 -1.93
N SER A 50 -14.92 -0.14 -2.79
CA SER A 50 -15.35 -1.50 -2.39
C SER A 50 -14.18 -2.42 -2.05
N ASN A 51 -13.03 -2.25 -2.71
CA ASN A 51 -11.86 -3.11 -2.51
C ASN A 51 -11.19 -2.86 -1.15
N LEU A 52 -11.09 -1.60 -0.70
CA LEU A 52 -10.50 -1.27 0.59
C LEU A 52 -11.37 -1.75 1.76
N TYR A 53 -12.69 -1.68 1.60
CA TYR A 53 -13.63 -2.23 2.58
C TYR A 53 -13.46 -3.76 2.70
N ASN A 54 -13.44 -4.49 1.59
CA ASN A 54 -13.25 -5.94 1.62
C ASN A 54 -11.88 -6.34 2.19
N LEU A 55 -10.84 -5.57 1.86
CA LEU A 55 -9.51 -5.76 2.42
C LEU A 55 -9.48 -5.50 3.93
N SER A 56 -10.13 -4.45 4.42
CA SER A 56 -10.24 -4.18 5.86
C SER A 56 -10.92 -5.34 6.60
N LYS A 57 -11.96 -5.93 6.00
CA LYS A 57 -12.65 -7.09 6.57
C LYS A 57 -11.76 -8.32 6.60
N ALA A 58 -11.02 -8.59 5.53
CA ALA A 58 -10.08 -9.71 5.46
C ALA A 58 -8.95 -9.56 6.49
N LEU A 59 -8.38 -8.36 6.60
CA LEU A 59 -7.30 -8.08 7.57
C LEU A 59 -7.76 -8.23 9.02
N ASN A 60 -9.00 -7.83 9.34
CA ASN A 60 -9.57 -8.02 10.67
C ASN A 60 -9.77 -9.50 11.07
N SER A 61 -9.79 -10.42 10.11
CA SER A 61 -9.88 -11.86 10.38
C SER A 61 -8.52 -12.53 10.64
N ILE A 62 -7.42 -11.85 10.33
CA ILE A 62 -6.07 -12.39 10.47
C ILE A 62 -5.62 -12.23 11.93
N LYS A 63 -5.07 -13.31 12.50
CA LYS A 63 -4.39 -13.25 13.80
C LYS A 63 -2.94 -12.84 13.57
N PHE A 64 -2.60 -11.62 13.97
CA PHE A 64 -1.23 -11.12 13.93
C PHE A 64 -0.48 -11.53 15.18
N ASN A 65 0.85 -11.70 15.06
CA ASN A 65 1.73 -11.96 16.19
C ASN A 65 1.76 -10.74 17.12
N ASN A 66 1.99 -10.97 18.42
CA ASN A 66 2.05 -9.93 19.45
C ASN A 66 3.20 -8.94 19.25
N GLU A 67 4.13 -9.21 18.33
CA GLU A 67 5.26 -8.34 17.98
C GLU A 67 4.84 -6.95 17.49
N PHE A 68 3.62 -6.81 16.97
CA PHE A 68 3.06 -5.54 16.52
C PHE A 68 2.23 -4.80 17.57
N THR A 69 2.13 -5.32 18.80
CA THR A 69 1.37 -4.68 19.88
C THR A 69 1.77 -3.23 20.08
N ASN A 70 0.78 -2.33 20.05
CA ASN A 70 0.96 -0.89 20.15
C ASN A 70 1.92 -0.27 19.11
N LYS A 71 2.03 -0.90 17.93
CA LYS A 71 2.83 -0.40 16.80
C LYS A 71 1.94 -0.12 15.60
N ILE A 72 2.52 0.52 14.60
CA ILE A 72 1.95 0.66 13.26
C ILE A 72 2.82 -0.16 12.32
N ALA A 73 2.27 -1.20 11.70
CA ALA A 73 2.97 -1.91 10.63
C ALA A 73 2.65 -1.24 9.30
N LEU A 74 3.67 -0.79 8.58
CA LEU A 74 3.56 -0.20 7.25
C LEU A 74 4.03 -1.25 6.24
N LEU A 75 3.12 -1.70 5.38
CA LEU A 75 3.40 -2.61 4.27
C LEU A 75 3.51 -1.80 2.97
N PRO A 76 4.73 -1.61 2.41
CA PRO A 76 4.89 -1.06 1.08
C PRO A 76 4.47 -2.09 0.04
N ILE A 77 3.78 -1.64 -1.01
CA ILE A 77 3.36 -2.45 -2.15
C ILE A 77 3.87 -1.76 -3.41
N VAL A 78 4.59 -2.53 -4.23
CA VAL A 78 5.11 -2.09 -5.51
C VAL A 78 4.40 -2.86 -6.62
N LEU A 79 3.79 -2.15 -7.56
CA LEU A 79 3.24 -2.75 -8.79
C LEU A 79 4.17 -2.41 -9.93
N LYS A 80 4.79 -3.42 -10.58
CA LYS A 80 5.62 -3.22 -11.76
C LYS A 80 5.42 -4.31 -12.80
N ARG A 81 5.76 -4.05 -14.06
CA ARG A 81 5.73 -5.11 -15.07
C ARG A 81 6.81 -6.15 -14.78
N TRP A 82 6.53 -7.40 -15.11
CA TRP A 82 7.48 -8.51 -14.97
C TRP A 82 8.77 -8.24 -15.75
N GLU A 83 8.63 -7.74 -16.97
CA GLU A 83 9.72 -7.54 -17.93
C GLU A 83 10.60 -6.32 -17.63
N ASP A 84 10.09 -5.35 -16.87
CA ASP A 84 10.81 -4.10 -16.56
C ASP A 84 12.04 -4.40 -15.69
N GLN A 85 13.22 -4.10 -16.23
CA GLN A 85 14.51 -4.23 -15.53
C GLN A 85 14.91 -2.94 -14.79
N GLU A 86 14.23 -1.84 -15.09
CA GLU A 86 14.47 -0.51 -14.52
C GLU A 86 13.14 0.19 -14.26
N ILE A 87 13.18 1.22 -13.41
CA ILE A 87 12.04 2.10 -13.13
C ILE A 87 12.42 3.51 -13.57
N ASP A 88 11.57 4.11 -14.39
CA ASP A 88 11.73 5.50 -14.80
C ASP A 88 11.37 6.44 -13.64
N ASN A 89 12.35 7.22 -13.20
CA ASN A 89 12.21 8.21 -12.13
C ASN A 89 11.59 9.54 -12.60
N ALA A 90 11.43 9.75 -13.92
CA ALA A 90 10.76 10.93 -14.47
C ALA A 90 9.22 10.84 -14.38
N GLY A 91 8.68 9.66 -14.04
CA GLY A 91 7.25 9.44 -13.84
C GLY A 91 6.75 9.76 -12.43
N GLU A 92 5.59 9.19 -12.08
CA GLU A 92 4.93 9.39 -10.77
C GLU A 92 5.62 8.66 -9.59
N PHE A 93 6.63 7.81 -9.87
CA PHE A 93 7.25 6.94 -8.86
C PHE A 93 7.77 7.69 -7.63
N LEU A 94 8.50 8.80 -7.80
CA LEU A 94 9.02 9.57 -6.66
C LEU A 94 7.90 10.24 -5.87
N SER A 95 6.84 10.68 -6.55
CA SER A 95 5.64 11.23 -5.89
C SER A 95 4.96 10.16 -5.04
N ASP A 96 4.74 8.98 -5.61
CA ASP A 96 4.16 7.82 -4.94
C ASP A 96 5.00 7.36 -3.74
N LEU A 97 6.32 7.32 -3.92
CA LEU A 97 7.28 6.99 -2.87
C LEU A 97 7.21 8.00 -1.71
N SER A 98 7.17 9.30 -2.02
CA SER A 98 7.05 10.35 -1.00
C SER A 98 5.72 10.28 -0.23
N ALA A 99 4.70 9.71 -0.86
CA ALA A 99 3.37 9.55 -0.31
C ALA A 99 3.21 8.27 0.55
N LEU A 100 4.22 7.40 0.64
CA LEU A 100 4.14 6.14 1.40
C LEU A 100 3.76 6.32 2.87
N TRP A 101 4.09 7.47 3.46
CA TRP A 101 3.86 7.70 4.89
C TRP A 101 2.38 7.96 5.20
N PRO A 102 1.76 7.19 6.11
CA PRO A 102 0.35 7.39 6.45
C PRO A 102 0.15 8.69 7.22
N ARG A 103 -0.99 9.35 6.97
CA ARG A 103 -1.45 10.45 7.83
C ARG A 103 -2.10 9.89 9.09
N LEU A 104 -1.30 9.77 10.14
CA LEU A 104 -1.73 9.18 11.41
C LEU A 104 -2.71 10.09 12.18
N LYS A 105 -3.76 9.48 12.75
CA LYS A 105 -4.64 10.15 13.72
C LYS A 105 -3.85 10.47 14.98
N LEU A 106 -4.30 11.48 15.73
CA LEU A 106 -3.63 11.97 16.94
C LEU A 106 -3.31 10.83 17.94
N LYS A 107 -4.24 9.89 18.14
CA LYS A 107 -4.07 8.74 19.04
C LYS A 107 -2.94 7.78 18.67
N ASP A 108 -2.53 7.77 17.39
CA ASP A 108 -1.55 6.83 16.85
C ASP A 108 -0.18 7.48 16.61
N LYS A 109 -0.06 8.81 16.76
CA LYS A 109 1.19 9.56 16.51
C LYS A 109 2.36 9.17 17.43
N SER A 110 2.07 8.60 18.60
CA SER A 110 3.08 8.13 19.54
C SER A 110 3.50 6.67 19.33
N LYS A 111 2.80 5.93 18.46
CA LYS A 111 3.12 4.52 18.20
C LYS A 111 4.39 4.42 17.36
N GLN A 112 5.22 3.43 17.67
CA GLN A 112 6.36 3.09 16.82
C GLN A 112 5.84 2.60 15.47
N VAL A 113 6.43 3.11 14.38
CA VAL A 113 6.18 2.59 13.04
C VAL A 113 7.22 1.54 12.69
N VAL A 114 6.75 0.38 12.21
CA VAL A 114 7.56 -0.74 11.73
C VAL A 114 7.37 -0.84 10.23
N PHE A 115 8.45 -0.66 9.49
CA PHE A 115 8.45 -0.91 8.05
C PHE A 115 8.59 -2.40 7.80
N LEU A 116 7.64 -2.97 7.08
CA LEU A 116 7.70 -4.34 6.62
C LEU A 116 8.47 -4.42 5.29
N GLU A 117 8.91 -5.63 4.95
CA GLU A 117 9.45 -5.91 3.63
C GLU A 117 8.41 -5.56 2.55
N PRO A 118 8.81 -4.84 1.48
CA PRO A 118 7.90 -4.52 0.39
C PRO A 118 7.33 -5.76 -0.28
N PHE A 119 6.02 -5.76 -0.54
CA PHE A 119 5.39 -6.73 -1.42
C PHE A 119 5.48 -6.26 -2.87
N VAL A 120 6.21 -7.00 -3.70
CA VAL A 120 6.35 -6.70 -5.13
C VAL A 120 5.35 -7.55 -5.91
N ASN A 121 4.35 -6.89 -6.50
CA ASN A 121 3.40 -7.52 -7.39
C ASN A 121 3.81 -7.29 -8.85
N HIS A 122 4.16 -8.37 -9.52
CA HIS A 122 4.49 -8.32 -10.93
C HIS A 122 3.26 -8.62 -11.80
N TYR A 123 3.05 -7.81 -12.83
CA TYR A 123 2.02 -8.04 -13.84
C TYR A 123 2.63 -8.18 -15.23
N SER A 124 1.93 -8.89 -16.12
CA SER A 124 2.30 -9.03 -17.54
C SER A 124 1.17 -8.50 -18.41
N THR A 125 1.50 -7.86 -19.52
CA THR A 125 0.51 -7.50 -20.54
C THR A 125 0.11 -8.76 -21.30
N ILE A 126 -1.19 -8.95 -21.53
CA ILE A 126 -1.66 -9.93 -22.51
C ILE A 126 -1.50 -9.25 -23.87
N ASN A 127 -0.61 -9.79 -24.71
CA ASN A 127 -0.48 -9.39 -26.11
C ASN A 127 -1.69 -9.87 -26.92
#